data_AF-A0ABD1SZL7-F1
#
_entry.id   AF-A0ABD1SZL7-F1
#
_cell.length_a   1.000
_cell.length_b   1.000
_cell.length_c   1.000
_cell.angle_alpha   90.00
_cell.angle_beta   90.00
_cell.angle_gamma   90.00
#
_symmetry.space_group_name_H-M   'P 1'
#
loop_
_entity.id
_entity.type
_entity.pdbx_description
1 polymer ?
#
loop_
_entity_poly.entity_id
_entity_poly.type
_entity_poly.pdbx_seq_one_letter_code
_entity_poly.pdbx_strand_id
1 'polypeptide(L)'
;MVADIAQLNDIRQKEEETVKSYFKRFSNIINKIETVTNEKALDALVTGLHMCTPFWRDMQNSKLKTYSKLIDLVQRKIQSEEMIENREKAERERGNRHRRERGHSPKPRFNRF
;
A
#
# COMPACT_ATOMS: atom_id res chain seq x y z
N MET A 1 -14.18 13.82 22.27
CA MET A 1 -14.53 14.33 20.93
C MET A 1 -15.14 13.18 20.16
N VAL A 2 -16.40 13.32 19.73
CA VAL A 2 -17.04 12.38 18.81
C VAL A 2 -16.44 12.63 17.43
N ALA A 3 -16.01 11.59 16.72
CA ALA A 3 -15.56 11.75 15.35
C ALA A 3 -16.76 12.08 14.45
N ASP A 4 -16.56 12.94 13.46
CA ASP A 4 -17.63 13.37 12.55
C ASP A 4 -17.18 13.25 11.08
N ILE A 5 -18.15 13.26 10.16
CA ILE A 5 -17.97 13.13 8.71
C ILE A 5 -16.96 14.17 8.17
N ALA A 6 -16.88 15.36 8.77
CA ALA A 6 -15.88 16.37 8.42
C ALA A 6 -14.44 15.85 8.57
N GLN A 7 -14.15 15.15 9.68
CA GLN A 7 -12.83 14.57 9.92
C GLN A 7 -12.49 13.46 8.92
N LEU A 8 -13.51 12.78 8.41
CA LEU A 8 -13.40 11.76 7.38
C LEU A 8 -12.95 12.36 6.04
N ASN A 9 -13.53 13.51 5.67
CA ASN A 9 -13.21 14.23 4.44
C ASN A 9 -11.82 14.89 4.47
N ASP A 10 -11.31 15.19 5.66
CA ASP A 10 -9.97 15.78 5.84
C ASP A 10 -8.84 14.75 5.71
N ILE A 11 -9.15 13.45 5.73
CA ILE A 11 -8.12 12.42 5.54
C ILE A 11 -7.73 12.37 4.06
N ARG A 12 -6.58 12.95 3.74
CA ARG A 12 -5.93 12.80 2.44
C ARG A 12 -4.80 11.75 2.50
N GLN A 13 -4.68 10.96 1.44
CA GLN A 13 -3.52 10.13 1.18
C GLN A 13 -2.34 11.05 0.87
N LYS A 14 -1.21 10.84 1.56
CA LYS A 14 0.03 11.58 1.29
C LYS A 14 0.74 11.00 0.07
N GLU A 15 1.58 11.79 -0.60
CA GLU A 15 2.26 11.40 -1.84
C GLU A 15 3.09 10.11 -1.70
N GLU A 16 3.82 9.96 -0.59
CA GLU A 16 4.65 8.79 -0.31
C GLU A 16 3.93 7.69 0.51
N GLU A 17 2.64 7.84 0.76
CA GLU A 17 1.88 6.93 1.61
C GLU A 17 1.24 5.80 0.79
N THR A 18 1.49 4.57 1.24
CA THR A 18 0.86 3.37 0.66
C THR A 18 -0.65 3.36 0.87
N VAL A 19 -1.38 2.73 -0.05
CA VAL A 19 -2.84 2.60 0.08
C VAL A 19 -3.21 1.87 1.37
N LYS A 20 -2.40 0.88 1.78
CA LYS A 20 -2.54 0.18 3.07
C LYS A 20 -2.54 1.14 4.27
N SER A 21 -1.56 2.05 4.33
CA SER A 21 -1.37 2.96 5.45
C SER A 21 -2.49 4.01 5.50
N TYR A 22 -2.83 4.58 4.34
CA TYR A 22 -3.96 5.49 4.20
C TYR A 22 -5.26 4.84 4.66
N PHE A 23 -5.57 3.64 4.16
CA PHE A 23 -6.82 2.95 4.48
C PHE A 23 -6.93 2.59 5.96
N LYS A 24 -5.80 2.27 6.62
CA LYS A 24 -5.75 2.05 8.07
C LYS A 24 -6.14 3.31 8.85
N ARG A 25 -5.61 4.49 8.46
CA ARG A 25 -6.00 5.77 9.07
C ARG A 25 -7.48 6.06 8.85
N PHE A 26 -7.96 5.84 7.63
CA PHE A 26 -9.35 6.04 7.26
C PHE A 26 -10.32 5.17 8.07
N SER A 27 -10.04 3.87 8.17
CA SER A 27 -10.85 2.90 8.92
C SER A 27 -10.89 3.23 10.42
N ASN A 28 -9.78 3.71 10.99
CA ASN A 28 -9.73 4.12 12.39
C ASN A 28 -10.63 5.31 12.71
N ILE A 29 -10.90 6.20 11.75
CA ILE A 29 -11.84 7.31 11.92
C ILE A 29 -13.26 6.84 11.68
N ILE A 30 -13.52 6.05 10.62
CA ILE A 30 -14.85 5.48 10.34
C ILE A 30 -15.41 4.72 11.55
N ASN A 31 -14.59 3.90 12.21
CA ASN A 31 -15.04 3.09 13.34
C ASN A 31 -15.38 3.92 14.59
N LYS A 32 -15.03 5.21 14.61
CA LYS A 32 -15.35 6.14 15.71
C LYS A 32 -16.59 6.98 15.42
N ILE A 33 -17.15 6.89 14.22
CA ILE A 33 -18.34 7.64 13.80
C ILE A 33 -19.55 6.73 14.01
N GLU A 34 -20.50 7.19 14.82
CA GLU A 34 -21.65 6.39 15.25
C GLU A 34 -22.58 6.02 14.09
N THR A 35 -22.76 6.92 13.12
CA THR A 35 -23.59 6.68 11.93
C THR A 35 -22.95 7.28 10.68
N VAL A 36 -22.40 6.42 9.82
CA VAL A 36 -21.90 6.80 8.48
C VAL A 36 -22.57 5.93 7.42
N THR A 37 -23.12 6.55 6.38
CA THR A 37 -23.69 5.80 5.26
C THR A 37 -22.57 5.30 4.35
N ASN A 38 -22.79 4.17 3.69
CA ASN A 38 -21.84 3.64 2.71
C ASN A 38 -21.47 4.68 1.65
N GLU A 39 -22.45 5.46 1.16
CA GLU A 39 -22.22 6.50 0.16
C GLU A 39 -21.26 7.59 0.66
N LYS A 40 -21.47 8.11 1.88
CA LYS A 40 -20.59 9.13 2.46
C LYS A 40 -19.18 8.60 2.73
N ALA A 41 -19.07 7.37 3.20
CA ALA A 41 -17.79 6.71 3.40
C ALA A 41 -17.03 6.50 2.07
N LEU A 42 -17.73 6.11 1.01
CA LEU A 42 -17.15 5.91 -0.31
C LEU A 42 -16.68 7.24 -0.91
N ASP A 43 -17.51 8.27 -0.85
CA ASP A 43 -17.20 9.61 -1.38
C ASP A 43 -15.99 10.22 -0.66
N ALA A 44 -15.96 10.16 0.68
CA ALA A 44 -14.84 10.62 1.47
C ALA A 44 -13.53 9.88 1.12
N LEU A 45 -13.60 8.56 0.94
CA LEU A 45 -12.43 7.76 0.59
C LEU A 45 -11.89 8.15 -0.80
N VAL A 46 -12.75 8.19 -1.82
CA VAL A 46 -12.36 8.48 -3.21
C VAL A 46 -11.79 9.89 -3.33
N THR A 47 -12.38 10.86 -2.63
CA THR A 47 -11.88 12.23 -2.58
C THR A 47 -10.55 12.33 -1.82
N GLY A 48 -10.36 11.49 -0.79
CA GLY A 48 -9.13 11.45 -0.02
C GLY A 48 -7.96 10.73 -0.69
N LEU A 49 -8.22 9.87 -1.68
CA LEU A 49 -7.17 9.16 -2.41
C LEU A 49 -6.32 10.11 -3.27
N HIS A 50 -5.06 9.74 -3.46
CA HIS A 50 -4.17 10.49 -4.35
C HIS A 50 -4.67 10.38 -5.80
N MET A 51 -5.05 11.53 -6.37
CA MET A 51 -5.64 11.63 -7.70
C MET A 51 -4.69 11.13 -8.78
N CYS A 52 -5.24 10.75 -9.93
CA CYS A 52 -4.51 10.30 -11.12
C CYS A 52 -3.71 9.00 -10.96
N THR A 53 -3.70 8.36 -9.78
CA THR A 53 -3.11 7.03 -9.58
C THR A 53 -3.95 5.94 -10.27
N PRO A 54 -3.34 4.80 -10.68
CA PRO A 54 -4.10 3.67 -11.24
C PRO A 54 -5.22 3.20 -10.30
N PHE A 55 -4.92 3.12 -9.00
CA PHE A 55 -5.89 2.73 -7.99
C PHE A 55 -7.07 3.71 -7.90
N TRP A 56 -6.83 5.02 -7.94
CA TRP A 56 -7.91 6.01 -7.97
C TRP A 56 -8.82 5.85 -9.20
N ARG A 57 -8.25 5.55 -10.38
CA ARG A 57 -9.04 5.28 -11.59
C ARG A 57 -9.88 4.02 -11.47
N ASP A 58 -9.31 2.94 -10.92
CA ASP A 58 -10.05 1.69 -10.69
C ASP A 58 -11.23 1.92 -9.74
N MET A 59 -11.04 2.76 -8.73
CA MET A 59 -12.07 3.15 -7.78
C MET A 59 -13.19 3.96 -8.45
N GLN A 60 -12.86 4.90 -9.35
CA GLN A 60 -13.87 5.63 -10.13
C GLN A 60 -14.63 4.73 -11.11
N ASN A 61 -13.93 3.83 -11.80
CA ASN A 61 -14.53 2.98 -12.84
C ASN A 61 -15.42 1.86 -12.27
N SER A 62 -15.14 1.40 -11.05
CA SER A 62 -15.81 0.24 -10.44
C SER A 62 -17.25 0.51 -9.95
N LYS A 63 -17.76 1.75 -10.03
CA LYS A 63 -19.11 2.15 -9.58
C LYS A 63 -19.45 1.54 -8.21
N LEU A 64 -18.66 1.90 -7.21
CA LEU A 64 -18.80 1.38 -5.85
C LEU A 64 -20.15 1.79 -5.27
N LYS A 65 -20.98 0.79 -4.95
CA LYS A 65 -22.29 0.98 -4.30
C LYS A 65 -22.31 0.50 -2.85
N THR A 66 -21.29 -0.27 -2.44
CA THR A 66 -21.25 -0.90 -1.12
C THR A 66 -19.86 -0.85 -0.53
N TYR A 67 -19.80 -0.78 0.80
CA TYR A 67 -18.54 -0.82 1.54
C TYR A 67 -17.81 -2.17 1.42
N SER A 68 -18.52 -3.28 1.19
CA SER A 68 -17.84 -4.57 0.93
C SER A 68 -17.00 -4.54 -0.34
N LYS A 69 -17.52 -4.00 -1.46
CA LYS A 69 -16.76 -3.89 -2.71
C LYS A 69 -15.52 -2.99 -2.57
N LEU A 70 -15.61 -1.97 -1.71
CA LEU A 70 -14.49 -1.12 -1.34
C LEU A 70 -13.35 -1.95 -0.75
N ILE A 71 -13.68 -2.76 0.26
CA ILE A 71 -12.71 -3.61 0.97
C ILE A 71 -12.04 -4.56 -0.01
N ASP A 72 -12.79 -5.18 -0.93
CA ASP A 72 -12.23 -6.10 -1.91
C ASP A 72 -11.21 -5.43 -2.86
N LEU A 73 -11.45 -4.18 -3.28
CA LEU A 73 -10.49 -3.44 -4.12
C LEU A 73 -9.26 -3.02 -3.32
N VAL A 74 -9.46 -2.54 -2.10
CA VAL A 74 -8.37 -2.15 -1.20
C VAL A 74 -7.49 -3.37 -0.92
N GLN A 75 -8.07 -4.52 -0.58
CA GLN A 75 -7.31 -5.74 -0.33
C GLN A 75 -6.51 -6.19 -1.55
N ARG A 76 -7.10 -6.17 -2.75
CA ARG A 76 -6.36 -6.47 -3.99
C ARG A 76 -5.20 -5.52 -4.22
N LYS A 77 -5.39 -4.23 -3.94
CA LYS A 77 -4.31 -3.24 -4.04
C LYS A 77 -3.20 -3.48 -3.02
N ILE A 78 -3.56 -3.77 -1.76
CA ILE A 78 -2.59 -4.10 -0.70
C ILE A 78 -1.77 -5.32 -1.09
N GLN A 79 -2.42 -6.40 -1.55
CA GLN A 79 -1.72 -7.60 -2.02
C GLN A 79 -0.76 -7.29 -3.18
N SER A 80 -1.18 -6.44 -4.12
CA SER A 80 -0.31 -6.00 -5.21
C SER A 80 0.89 -5.19 -4.72
N GLU A 81 0.72 -4.30 -3.74
CA GLU A 81 1.82 -3.53 -3.14
C GLU A 81 2.81 -4.46 -2.43
N GLU A 82 2.32 -5.40 -1.63
CA GLU A 82 3.16 -6.39 -0.91
C GLU A 82 3.91 -7.32 -1.86
N MET A 83 3.29 -7.72 -2.98
CA MET A 83 3.94 -8.53 -4.01
C MET A 83 5.11 -7.81 -4.67
N ILE A 84 4.97 -6.51 -4.94
CA ILE A 84 6.04 -5.68 -5.51
C ILE A 84 7.18 -5.53 -4.48
N GLU A 85 6.85 -5.19 -3.24
CA GLU A 85 7.85 -5.05 -2.16
C GLU A 85 8.64 -6.34 -1.94
N ASN A 86 7.96 -7.49 -1.88
CA ASN A 86 8.60 -8.79 -1.73
C ASN A 86 9.50 -9.13 -2.91
N ARG A 87 9.09 -8.80 -4.13
CA ARG A 87 9.92 -8.99 -5.33
C ARG A 87 11.19 -8.14 -5.26
N GLU A 88 11.06 -6.85 -4.95
CA GLU A 88 12.22 -5.97 -4.83
C GLU A 88 13.18 -6.43 -3.72
N LYS A 89 12.64 -6.89 -2.59
CA LYS A 89 13.44 -7.44 -1.50
C LYS A 89 14.20 -8.69 -1.95
N ALA A 90 13.55 -9.61 -2.66
CA ALA A 90 14.19 -10.80 -3.21
C ALA A 90 15.29 -10.44 -4.22
N GLU A 91 15.08 -9.43 -5.06
CA GLU A 91 16.09 -8.94 -6.01
C GLU A 91 17.30 -8.31 -5.28
N ARG A 92 17.07 -7.49 -4.23
CA ARG A 92 18.14 -6.93 -3.39
C ARG A 92 18.95 -8.02 -2.68
N GLU A 93 18.30 -9.06 -2.17
CA GLU A 93 18.96 -10.20 -1.51
C GLU A 93 19.78 -11.04 -2.50
N ARG A 94 19.29 -11.22 -3.74
CA ARG A 94 20.05 -11.90 -4.82
C ARG A 94 21.27 -11.09 -5.26
N GLY A 95 21.14 -9.76 -5.36
CA GLY A 95 22.24 -8.85 -5.67
C GLY A 95 23.33 -8.84 -4.59
N ASN A 96 22.93 -8.88 -3.32
CA ASN A 96 23.88 -8.95 -2.19
C ASN A 96 24.61 -10.31 -2.10
N ARG A 97 23.97 -11.42 -2.50
CA ARG A 97 24.63 -12.73 -2.57
C ARG A 97 25.74 -12.77 -3.62
N HIS A 98 25.49 -12.21 -4.81
CA HIS A 98 26.49 -12.13 -5.89
C HIS A 98 27.71 -11.25 -5.54
N ARG A 99 27.57 -10.28 -4.62
CA ARG A 99 28.69 -9.45 -4.17
C ARG A 99 29.57 -10.14 -3.13
N ARG A 100 29.03 -11.09 -2.35
CA ARG A 100 29.79 -11.85 -1.35
C ARG A 100 30.59 -13.02 -1.95
N GLU A 101 30.09 -13.64 -3.01
CA GLU A 101 30.79 -14.76 -3.66
C GLU A 101 32.01 -14.33 -4.49
N ARG A 102 32.05 -13.09 -4.99
CA ARG A 102 33.23 -12.56 -5.71
C ARG A 102 34.38 -12.10 -4.80
N GLY A 103 34.20 -12.17 -3.47
CA GLY A 103 35.23 -11.83 -2.47
C GLY A 103 36.06 -13.02 -1.97
N HIS A 104 35.80 -14.23 -2.46
CA HIS A 104 36.51 -15.45 -2.08
C HIS A 104 37.08 -16.15 -3.32
N SER A 105 38.08 -15.55 -3.94
CA SER A 105 39.04 -16.31 -4.74
C SER A 105 40.13 -16.82 -3.79
N PRO A 106 40.25 -18.14 -3.54
CA PRO A 106 41.44 -18.67 -2.88
C PRO A 106 42.61 -18.48 -3.85
N LYS A 107 43.61 -17.67 -3.48
CA LYS A 107 44.85 -17.60 -4.25
C LYS A 107 45.51 -19.00 -4.20
N PRO A 108 45.81 -19.65 -5.34
CA PRO A 108 46.57 -20.89 -5.32
C PRO A 108 47.99 -20.57 -4.82
N ARG A 109 48.35 -21.14 -3.66
CA ARG A 109 49.75 -21.18 -3.21
C ARG A 109 50.51 -22.13 -4.13
N PHE A 110 51.29 -21.56 -5.05
CA PHE A 110 52.32 -22.31 -5.76
C PHE A 110 53.39 -22.76 -4.75
N ASN A 111 53.42 -24.06 -4.45
CA ASN A 111 54.53 -24.69 -3.77
C ASN A 111 55.51 -25.18 -4.84
N ARG A 112 56.68 -24.57 -4.92
CA ARG A 112 57.76 -24.97 -5.83
C ARG A 112 58.75 -25.80 -5.01
N PHE A 113 58.86 -27.09 -5.33
CA PHE A 113 59.95 -27.96 -4.89
C PHE A 113 61.23 -27.64 -5.67
#